data_AF-A0A971SMW5-F1
#
_entry.id   AF-A0A971SMW5-F1
#
_cell.length_a   1.000
_cell.length_b   1.000
_cell.length_c   1.000
_cell.angle_alpha   90.00
_cell.angle_beta   90.00
_cell.angle_gamma   90.00
#
_symmetry.space_group_name_H-M   'P 1'
#
loop_
_entity.id
_entity.type
_entity.pdbx_description
1 polymer ?
#
loop_
_entity_poly.entity_id
_entity_poly.type
_entity_poly.pdbx_seq_one_letter_code
_entity_poly.pdbx_strand_id
1 'polypeptide(L)'
;QKILSPVLPGWKPTLMVHSENDEYIMKVSLAPELPLVLAVNPTLTSNSLPTLLHEDLREDLMQRSSPFIGIPVVWAKKHEKEINVWTENFLQTRGIVERTSAEPKASFSAGQVSQMKVNVESRHYTIAAWAALYAGTEDKTGEIGIHLGRKLKTFSRWNMEIYGEGIIELQDWDPEGRIGLRWSPWGDVWVGGEWSSRDSMWWGRINIEPRMHKPYVWLRWREDGEYNAAIGYKATEYISFELHYDTRDEDSLGLRMIGNL
;
A
#
# COMPACT_ATOMS: atom_id res chain seq x y z
N GLN A 1 12.50 21.72 -35.95
CA GLN A 1 12.23 21.47 -34.52
C GLN A 1 10.75 21.22 -34.19
N LYS A 2 9.76 21.97 -34.73
CA LYS A 2 8.33 21.85 -34.34
C LYS A 2 7.59 20.54 -34.69
N ILE A 3 8.10 19.71 -35.59
CA ILE A 3 7.37 18.52 -36.09
C ILE A 3 7.37 17.36 -35.06
N LEU A 4 8.46 17.19 -34.31
CA LEU A 4 8.62 16.06 -33.38
C LEU A 4 8.17 16.37 -31.94
N SER A 5 8.09 17.65 -31.55
CA SER A 5 7.68 18.06 -30.20
C SER A 5 6.33 17.49 -29.73
N PRO A 6 5.29 17.35 -30.59
CA PRO A 6 4.02 16.75 -30.16
C PRO A 6 4.15 15.26 -29.84
N VAL A 7 5.12 14.55 -30.46
CA VAL A 7 5.28 13.09 -30.32
C VAL A 7 6.33 12.77 -29.26
N LEU A 8 7.49 13.42 -29.33
CA LEU A 8 8.66 13.24 -28.46
C LEU A 8 9.03 14.57 -27.77
N PRO A 9 8.21 15.05 -26.81
CA PRO A 9 8.50 16.28 -26.09
C PRO A 9 9.79 16.15 -25.28
N GLY A 10 10.61 17.20 -25.26
CA GLY A 10 11.89 17.23 -24.56
C GLY A 10 13.01 16.43 -25.22
N TRP A 11 12.81 15.92 -26.44
CA TRP A 11 13.88 15.30 -27.22
C TRP A 11 14.30 16.20 -28.38
N LYS A 12 15.61 16.48 -28.47
CA LYS A 12 16.21 17.23 -29.55
C LYS A 12 16.74 16.28 -30.64
N PRO A 13 16.14 16.26 -31.84
CA PRO A 13 16.61 15.43 -32.92
C PRO A 13 17.81 16.06 -33.63
N THR A 14 18.80 15.23 -33.91
CA THR A 14 19.94 15.53 -34.78
C THR A 14 19.93 14.53 -35.93
N LEU A 15 20.00 15.02 -37.15
CA LEU A 15 20.01 14.21 -38.37
C LEU A 15 21.39 14.31 -39.00
N MET A 16 22.03 13.17 -39.24
CA MET A 16 23.29 13.08 -39.97
C MET A 16 23.09 12.18 -41.17
N VAL A 17 23.42 12.67 -42.36
CA VAL A 17 23.34 11.89 -43.60
C VAL A 17 24.76 11.73 -44.14
N HIS A 18 25.14 10.49 -44.43
CA HIS A 18 26.41 10.19 -45.10
C HIS A 18 26.22 9.13 -46.17
N SER A 19 27.05 9.17 -47.22
CA SER A 19 27.06 8.14 -48.26
C SER A 19 28.17 7.13 -47.97
N GLU A 20 27.85 5.85 -48.06
CA GLU A 20 28.76 4.73 -47.90
C GLU A 20 28.38 3.65 -48.92
N ASN A 21 29.33 3.19 -49.74
CA ASN A 21 29.13 2.16 -50.79
C ASN A 21 27.93 2.41 -51.73
N ASP A 22 27.78 3.62 -52.28
CA ASP A 22 26.64 4.04 -53.11
C ASP A 22 25.25 4.00 -52.43
N GLU A 23 25.20 3.78 -51.11
CA GLU A 23 23.99 3.92 -50.30
C GLU A 23 24.01 5.21 -49.49
N TYR A 24 22.84 5.84 -49.33
CA TYR A 24 22.65 6.99 -48.45
C TYR A 24 22.11 6.52 -47.10
N ILE A 25 22.92 6.63 -46.05
CA ILE A 25 22.52 6.27 -44.69
C ILE A 25 22.18 7.54 -43.91
N MET A 26 20.96 7.58 -43.36
CA MET A 26 20.52 8.63 -42.43
C MET A 26 20.56 8.11 -41.00
N LYS A 27 21.41 8.72 -40.16
CA LYS A 27 21.45 8.51 -38.71
C LYS A 27 20.60 9.57 -38.03
N VAL A 28 19.58 9.12 -37.30
CA VAL A 28 18.74 9.97 -36.45
C VAL A 28 19.18 9.76 -35.01
N SER A 29 19.63 10.82 -34.34
CA SER A 29 19.99 10.81 -32.92
C SER A 29 19.03 11.70 -32.14
N LEU A 30 18.62 11.24 -30.96
CA LEU A 30 17.74 12.00 -30.06
C LEU A 30 18.52 12.30 -28.79
N ALA A 31 18.77 13.58 -28.52
CA ALA A 31 19.38 14.04 -27.28
C ALA A 31 18.29 14.53 -26.32
N PRO A 32 18.30 14.13 -25.04
CA PRO A 32 17.30 14.56 -24.09
C PRO A 32 17.56 16.01 -23.62
N GLU A 33 16.50 16.80 -23.47
CA GLU A 33 16.55 18.17 -22.96
C GLU A 33 16.19 18.20 -21.48
N LEU A 34 16.83 19.10 -20.73
CA LEU A 34 16.56 19.31 -19.31
C LEU A 34 15.14 19.89 -19.09
N PRO A 35 14.50 19.59 -17.95
CA PRO A 35 14.97 18.74 -16.86
C PRO A 35 14.84 17.24 -17.17
N LEU A 36 15.82 16.45 -16.70
CA LEU A 36 15.84 14.99 -16.82
C LEU A 36 15.37 14.33 -15.53
N VAL A 37 14.79 13.14 -15.65
CA VAL A 37 14.59 12.24 -14.51
C VAL A 37 15.97 11.76 -14.04
N LEU A 38 16.32 12.05 -12.80
CA LEU A 38 17.59 11.69 -12.18
C LEU A 38 17.45 10.45 -11.29
N ALA A 39 16.27 10.26 -10.71
CA ALA A 39 15.95 9.12 -9.89
C ALA A 39 14.45 8.79 -9.96
N VAL A 40 14.13 7.51 -9.74
CA VAL A 40 12.76 7.03 -9.52
C VAL A 40 12.71 6.43 -8.13
N ASN A 41 11.79 6.91 -7.31
CA ASN A 41 11.58 6.45 -5.95
C ASN A 41 10.30 5.59 -5.88
N PRO A 42 10.40 4.26 -5.85
CA PRO A 42 9.25 3.39 -5.66
C PRO A 42 8.81 3.32 -4.19
N THR A 43 7.50 3.37 -3.99
CA THR A 43 6.82 3.26 -2.68
C THR A 43 5.76 2.18 -2.82
N LEU A 44 5.81 1.13 -1.99
CA LEU A 44 4.91 -0.02 -2.10
C LEU A 44 4.03 -0.10 -0.86
N THR A 45 2.72 -0.19 -1.09
CA THR A 45 1.73 -0.27 -0.01
C THR A 45 0.82 -1.46 -0.22
N SER A 46 0.52 -2.17 0.86
CA SER A 46 -0.50 -3.20 0.90
C SER A 46 -1.16 -3.19 2.27
N ASN A 47 -2.45 -3.47 2.32
CA ASN A 47 -3.15 -3.77 3.55
C ASN A 47 -3.54 -5.26 3.65
N SER A 48 -3.27 -6.07 2.61
CA SER A 48 -3.60 -7.50 2.59
C SER A 48 -2.41 -8.44 2.43
N LEU A 49 -1.20 -7.91 2.25
CA LEU A 49 0.04 -8.68 2.17
C LEU A 49 1.03 -8.25 3.27
N PRO A 50 1.82 -9.19 3.81
CA PRO A 50 2.87 -8.89 4.79
C PRO A 50 3.96 -8.00 4.22
N THR A 51 4.58 -7.19 5.07
CA THR A 51 5.59 -6.23 4.61
C THR A 51 6.88 -6.90 4.13
N LEU A 52 7.16 -8.12 4.61
CA LEU A 52 8.25 -8.97 4.11
C LEU A 52 8.17 -9.22 2.59
N LEU A 53 6.97 -9.26 2.01
CA LEU A 53 6.80 -9.45 0.56
C LEU A 53 7.01 -8.16 -0.24
N HIS A 54 7.11 -7.01 0.43
CA HIS A 54 7.25 -5.72 -0.23
C HIS A 54 8.68 -5.43 -0.65
N GLU A 55 9.68 -5.92 0.08
CA GLU A 55 11.09 -5.62 -0.19
C GLU A 55 11.54 -6.16 -1.55
N ASP A 56 11.25 -7.43 -1.83
CA ASP A 56 11.56 -8.08 -3.12
C ASP A 56 10.89 -7.33 -4.28
N LEU A 57 9.62 -6.94 -4.13
CA LEU A 57 8.88 -6.20 -5.15
C LEU A 57 9.44 -4.79 -5.35
N ARG A 58 9.89 -4.14 -4.26
CA ARG A 58 10.51 -2.81 -4.32
C ARG A 58 11.85 -2.86 -5.04
N GLU A 59 12.70 -3.84 -4.73
CA GLU A 59 13.99 -4.01 -5.39
C GLU A 59 13.83 -4.28 -6.89
N ASP A 60 12.91 -5.19 -7.24
CA ASP A 60 12.53 -5.48 -8.62
C ASP A 60 12.06 -4.22 -9.37
N LEU A 61 11.23 -3.38 -8.72
CA LEU A 61 10.78 -2.12 -9.27
C LEU A 61 11.92 -1.11 -9.43
N MET A 62 12.82 -0.98 -8.45
CA MET A 62 13.98 -0.10 -8.53
C MET A 62 14.84 -0.46 -9.74
N GLN A 63 15.23 -1.73 -9.86
CA GLN A 63 16.05 -2.21 -10.98
C GLN A 63 15.36 -1.96 -12.32
N ARG A 64 14.06 -2.26 -12.39
CA ARG A 64 13.31 -2.17 -13.64
C ARG A 64 12.99 -0.72 -14.03
N SER A 65 12.95 0.21 -13.08
CA SER A 65 12.73 1.64 -13.31
C SER A 65 13.95 2.40 -13.85
N SER A 66 15.14 1.78 -13.83
CA SER A 66 16.40 2.36 -14.32
C SER A 66 16.32 3.00 -15.72
N PRO A 67 15.63 2.40 -16.72
CA PRO A 67 15.51 3.01 -18.05
C PRO A 67 14.80 4.37 -18.08
N PHE A 68 14.08 4.76 -17.03
CA PHE A 68 13.49 6.09 -16.93
C PHE A 68 14.50 7.17 -16.57
N ILE A 69 15.66 6.81 -16.01
CA ILE A 69 16.73 7.74 -15.67
C ILE A 69 17.33 8.30 -16.97
N GLY A 70 17.47 9.62 -17.04
CA GLY A 70 17.96 10.34 -18.22
C GLY A 70 16.88 10.70 -19.24
N ILE A 71 15.63 10.26 -19.04
CA ILE A 71 14.50 10.68 -19.89
C ILE A 71 14.08 12.11 -19.54
N PRO A 72 13.68 12.95 -20.52
CA PRO A 72 13.09 14.26 -20.26
C PRO A 72 11.82 14.17 -19.41
N VAL A 73 11.73 14.98 -18.36
CA VAL A 73 10.57 15.00 -17.45
C VAL A 73 9.27 15.29 -18.22
N VAL A 74 9.32 16.16 -19.22
CA VAL A 74 8.16 16.47 -20.07
C VAL A 74 7.68 15.27 -20.89
N TRP A 75 8.58 14.38 -21.29
CA TRP A 75 8.24 13.12 -21.95
C TRP A 75 7.60 12.15 -20.95
N ALA A 76 8.23 11.98 -19.79
CA ALA A 76 7.72 11.11 -18.74
C ALA A 76 6.32 11.55 -18.27
N LYS A 77 6.10 12.86 -18.11
CA LYS A 77 4.81 13.44 -17.74
C LYS A 77 3.71 13.19 -18.78
N LYS A 78 4.05 13.18 -20.06
CA LYS A 78 3.10 12.85 -21.13
C LYS A 78 2.68 11.38 -21.07
N HIS A 79 3.57 10.50 -20.60
CA HIS A 79 3.40 9.05 -20.65
C HIS A 79 3.19 8.40 -19.27
N GLU A 80 2.74 9.16 -18.25
CA GLU A 80 2.58 8.62 -16.89
C GLU A 80 1.60 7.44 -16.85
N LYS A 81 0.53 7.48 -17.67
CA LYS A 81 -0.45 6.39 -17.73
C LYS A 81 0.14 5.12 -18.33
N GLU A 82 0.91 5.25 -19.40
CA GLU A 82 1.60 4.15 -20.06
C GLU A 82 2.66 3.54 -19.13
N ILE A 83 3.38 4.39 -18.39
CA ILE A 83 4.33 3.97 -17.35
C ILE A 83 3.60 3.19 -16.25
N ASN A 84 2.44 3.66 -15.80
CA ASN A 84 1.62 2.94 -14.80
C ASN A 84 1.22 1.55 -15.29
N VAL A 85 0.63 1.45 -16.50
CA VAL A 85 0.20 0.18 -17.09
C VAL A 85 1.39 -0.77 -17.27
N TRP A 86 2.53 -0.25 -17.72
CA TRP A 86 3.74 -1.04 -17.86
C TRP A 86 4.23 -1.58 -16.50
N THR A 87 4.20 -0.76 -15.44
CA THR A 87 4.57 -1.17 -14.08
C THR A 87 3.60 -2.21 -13.53
N GLU A 88 2.29 -2.03 -13.73
CA GLU A 88 1.27 -3.00 -13.31
C GLU A 88 1.46 -4.35 -13.99
N ASN A 89 1.64 -4.37 -15.31
CA ASN A 89 1.88 -5.61 -16.08
C ASN A 89 3.16 -6.31 -15.64
N PHE A 90 4.22 -5.55 -15.38
CA PHE A 90 5.47 -6.10 -14.86
C PHE A 90 5.27 -6.78 -13.51
N LEU A 91 4.59 -6.12 -12.56
CA LEU A 91 4.33 -6.67 -11.24
C LEU A 91 3.42 -7.91 -11.29
N GLN A 92 2.44 -7.95 -12.21
CA GLN A 92 1.59 -9.12 -12.41
C GLN A 92 2.38 -10.38 -12.79
N THR A 93 3.52 -10.23 -13.46
CA THR A 93 4.39 -11.36 -13.86
C THR A 93 5.31 -11.85 -12.74
N ARG A 94 5.29 -11.19 -11.56
CA ARG A 94 6.12 -11.59 -10.42
C ARG A 94 5.42 -12.70 -9.64
N GLY A 95 6.18 -13.74 -9.28
CA GLY A 95 5.64 -14.96 -8.68
C GLY A 95 4.83 -14.73 -7.41
N ILE A 96 5.12 -13.68 -6.62
CA ILE A 96 4.35 -13.30 -5.43
C ILE A 96 2.95 -12.80 -5.83
N VAL A 97 2.86 -11.91 -6.83
CA VAL A 97 1.59 -11.32 -7.29
C VAL A 97 0.74 -12.36 -8.00
N GLU A 98 1.36 -13.23 -8.80
CA GLU A 98 0.68 -14.35 -9.47
C GLU A 98 0.10 -15.34 -8.45
N ARG A 99 0.91 -15.80 -7.49
CA ARG A 99 0.48 -16.78 -6.46
C ARG A 99 -0.59 -16.24 -5.53
N THR A 100 -0.55 -14.94 -5.21
CA THR A 100 -1.54 -14.29 -4.34
C THR A 100 -2.74 -13.72 -5.10
N SER A 101 -2.72 -13.84 -6.44
CA SER A 101 -3.67 -13.20 -7.35
C SER A 101 -3.90 -11.73 -6.98
N ALA A 102 -2.83 -11.01 -6.66
CA ALA A 102 -2.91 -9.62 -6.26
C ALA A 102 -3.11 -8.70 -7.47
N GLU A 103 -3.78 -7.58 -7.25
CA GLU A 103 -3.94 -6.52 -8.23
C GLU A 103 -2.98 -5.37 -7.89
N PRO A 104 -1.89 -5.18 -8.66
CA PRO A 104 -1.09 -3.99 -8.54
C PRO A 104 -1.82 -2.80 -9.19
N LYS A 105 -1.81 -1.65 -8.52
CA LYS A 105 -2.24 -0.35 -9.04
C LYS A 105 -1.11 0.65 -8.91
N ALA A 106 -0.62 1.15 -10.02
CA ALA A 106 0.53 2.06 -10.07
C ALA A 106 0.10 3.51 -10.30
N SER A 107 0.82 4.44 -9.68
CA SER A 107 0.68 5.88 -9.85
C SER A 107 2.05 6.51 -9.89
N PHE A 108 2.52 6.78 -11.11
CA PHE A 108 3.74 7.49 -11.41
C PHE A 108 3.51 9.00 -11.45
N SER A 109 4.43 9.75 -10.88
CA SER A 109 4.46 11.21 -10.94
C SER A 109 5.84 11.65 -11.41
N ALA A 110 5.88 12.28 -12.58
CA ALA A 110 7.11 12.68 -13.24
C ALA A 110 7.76 13.91 -12.58
N GLY A 111 9.06 13.83 -12.35
CA GLY A 111 9.90 14.89 -11.83
C GLY A 111 11.38 14.54 -11.93
N GLN A 112 12.28 15.45 -11.57
CA GLN A 112 13.72 15.12 -11.49
C GLN A 112 13.97 13.98 -10.51
N VAL A 113 13.19 13.95 -9.42
CA VAL A 113 13.02 12.76 -8.57
C VAL A 113 11.58 12.28 -8.74
N SER A 114 11.37 11.36 -9.66
CA SER A 114 10.04 10.84 -9.97
C SER A 114 9.56 9.89 -8.87
N GLN A 115 8.27 9.90 -8.56
CA GLN A 115 7.66 9.02 -7.56
C GLN A 115 6.89 7.90 -8.25
N MET A 116 7.09 6.65 -7.84
CA MET A 116 6.34 5.49 -8.32
C MET A 116 5.60 4.86 -7.14
N LYS A 117 4.33 5.23 -6.94
CA LYS A 117 3.51 4.66 -5.87
C LYS A 117 2.77 3.44 -6.39
N VAL A 118 2.91 2.31 -5.70
CA VAL A 118 2.24 1.06 -6.06
C VAL A 118 1.43 0.56 -4.87
N ASN A 119 0.15 0.30 -5.08
CA ASN A 119 -0.69 -0.41 -4.13
C ASN A 119 -0.91 -1.84 -4.65
N VAL A 120 -0.59 -2.85 -3.84
CA VAL A 120 -0.72 -4.27 -4.21
C VAL A 120 -1.68 -4.93 -3.24
N GLU A 121 -2.87 -5.31 -3.69
CA GLU A 121 -3.88 -5.93 -2.84
C GLU A 121 -4.23 -7.33 -3.33
N SER A 122 -4.18 -8.33 -2.44
CA SER A 122 -4.64 -9.68 -2.78
C SER A 122 -6.16 -9.69 -3.01
N ARG A 123 -6.58 -10.45 -4.03
CA ARG A 123 -8.00 -10.70 -4.32
C ARG A 123 -8.66 -11.72 -3.38
N HIS A 124 -7.87 -12.58 -2.75
CA HIS A 124 -8.39 -13.79 -2.10
C HIS A 124 -8.09 -13.86 -0.62
N TYR A 125 -6.98 -13.29 -0.17
CA TYR A 125 -6.53 -13.43 1.20
C TYR A 125 -6.11 -12.09 1.79
N THR A 126 -6.01 -12.04 3.11
CA THR A 126 -5.44 -10.92 3.86
C THR A 126 -4.55 -11.55 4.91
N ILE A 127 -3.25 -11.29 4.83
CA ILE A 127 -2.28 -11.80 5.79
C ILE A 127 -1.54 -10.57 6.28
N ALA A 128 -1.65 -10.30 7.57
CA ALA A 128 -0.96 -9.19 8.20
C ALA A 128 -0.43 -9.62 9.57
N ALA A 129 0.73 -9.10 9.93
CA ALA A 129 1.23 -9.14 11.28
C ALA A 129 1.46 -7.70 11.75
N TRP A 130 1.24 -7.44 13.03
CA TRP A 130 1.39 -6.12 13.59
C TRP A 130 1.85 -6.21 15.04
N ALA A 131 2.57 -5.20 15.50
CA ALA A 131 2.96 -5.03 16.87
C ALA A 131 2.57 -3.62 17.32
N ALA A 132 2.04 -3.48 18.53
CA ALA A 132 1.71 -2.19 19.10
C ALA A 132 2.41 -1.98 20.44
N LEU A 133 2.84 -0.75 20.68
CA LEU A 133 3.39 -0.29 21.95
C LEU A 133 2.52 0.84 22.48
N TYR A 134 2.29 0.80 23.80
CA TYR A 134 1.42 1.74 24.49
C TYR A 134 2.26 2.74 25.30
N ALA A 135 1.82 3.99 25.34
CA ALA A 135 2.38 5.04 26.16
C ALA A 135 1.26 5.84 26.82
N GLY A 136 1.41 6.11 28.12
CA GLY A 136 0.44 6.86 28.93
C GLY A 136 -0.68 6.01 29.53
N THR A 137 -0.55 4.69 29.52
CA THR A 137 -1.43 3.73 30.21
C THR A 137 -0.61 2.92 31.21
N GLU A 138 -1.06 2.77 32.46
CA GLU A 138 -0.32 1.99 33.48
C GLU A 138 -0.38 0.47 33.23
N ASP A 139 -1.45 -0.01 32.60
CA ASP A 139 -1.77 -1.44 32.52
C ASP A 139 -1.31 -2.14 31.23
N LYS A 140 -0.84 -1.39 30.23
CA LYS A 140 -0.46 -1.94 28.92
C LYS A 140 0.91 -1.47 28.47
N THR A 141 1.75 -2.43 28.08
CA THR A 141 3.10 -2.16 27.54
C THR A 141 3.20 -2.41 26.04
N GLY A 142 2.63 -3.50 25.56
CA GLY A 142 2.61 -3.83 24.14
C GLY A 142 1.83 -5.09 23.82
N GLU A 143 1.51 -5.27 22.55
CA GLU A 143 0.79 -6.42 22.03
C GLU A 143 1.31 -6.78 20.63
N ILE A 144 1.16 -8.04 20.25
CA ILE A 144 1.50 -8.54 18.91
C ILE A 144 0.29 -9.28 18.37
N GLY A 145 -0.08 -8.98 17.13
CA GLY A 145 -1.23 -9.57 16.46
C GLY A 145 -0.88 -10.17 15.10
N ILE A 146 -1.59 -11.24 14.75
CA ILE A 146 -1.58 -11.84 13.41
C ILE A 146 -3.02 -11.89 12.92
N HIS A 147 -3.27 -11.35 11.74
CA HIS A 147 -4.56 -11.36 11.06
C HIS A 147 -4.49 -12.25 9.82
N LEU A 148 -5.42 -13.22 9.73
CA LEU A 148 -5.59 -14.12 8.60
C LEU A 148 -7.03 -14.06 8.10
N GLY A 149 -7.21 -13.52 6.90
CA GLY A 149 -8.51 -13.31 6.27
C GLY A 149 -8.63 -13.98 4.90
N ARG A 150 -9.86 -14.36 4.56
CA ARG A 150 -10.27 -14.81 3.23
C ARG A 150 -11.32 -13.86 2.68
N LYS A 151 -10.99 -13.23 1.55
CA LYS A 151 -11.89 -12.36 0.80
C LYS A 151 -12.88 -13.20 -0.01
N LEU A 152 -14.17 -12.88 0.14
CA LEU A 152 -15.28 -13.49 -0.59
C LEU A 152 -15.87 -12.43 -1.52
N LYS A 153 -15.75 -12.65 -2.83
CA LYS A 153 -16.42 -11.83 -3.85
C LYS A 153 -17.79 -12.43 -4.16
N THR A 154 -18.73 -12.34 -3.22
CA THR A 154 -20.09 -12.88 -3.40
C THR A 154 -20.97 -11.93 -4.22
N PHE A 155 -20.79 -10.61 -4.07
CA PHE A 155 -21.57 -9.59 -4.81
C PHE A 155 -20.64 -8.57 -5.46
N SER A 156 -20.90 -8.21 -6.73
CA SER A 156 -20.02 -7.36 -7.56
C SER A 156 -19.69 -5.96 -7.00
N ARG A 157 -20.36 -5.51 -5.94
CA ARG A 157 -20.10 -4.21 -5.27
C ARG A 157 -19.56 -4.32 -3.85
N TRP A 158 -19.64 -5.49 -3.21
CA TRP A 158 -19.38 -5.64 -1.79
C TRP A 158 -18.24 -6.63 -1.61
N ASN A 159 -17.09 -6.14 -1.13
CA ASN A 159 -16.00 -7.01 -0.73
C ASN A 159 -16.32 -7.52 0.68
N MET A 160 -16.40 -8.83 0.85
CA MET A 160 -16.58 -9.47 2.16
C MET A 160 -15.29 -10.16 2.56
N GLU A 161 -15.03 -10.25 3.86
CA GLU A 161 -13.89 -10.96 4.41
C GLU A 161 -14.29 -11.69 5.69
N ILE A 162 -14.00 -12.98 5.73
CA ILE A 162 -14.01 -13.77 6.96
C ILE A 162 -12.57 -13.85 7.44
N TYR A 163 -12.32 -13.57 8.71
CA TYR A 163 -10.97 -13.59 9.25
C TYR A 163 -10.90 -14.17 10.65
N GLY A 164 -9.72 -14.66 10.99
CA GLY A 164 -9.27 -14.91 12.35
C GLY A 164 -8.11 -13.98 12.68
N GLU A 165 -8.12 -13.42 13.87
CA GLU A 165 -7.02 -12.62 14.41
C GLU A 165 -6.58 -13.23 15.75
N GLY A 166 -5.28 -13.43 15.92
CA GLY A 166 -4.68 -13.88 17.18
C GLY A 166 -3.79 -12.77 17.73
N ILE A 167 -4.04 -12.34 18.96
CA ILE A 167 -3.33 -11.26 19.64
C ILE A 167 -2.75 -11.80 20.93
N ILE A 168 -1.54 -11.39 21.26
CA ILE A 168 -0.88 -11.71 22.53
C ILE A 168 -0.44 -10.40 23.15
N GLU A 169 -0.88 -10.15 24.38
CA GLU A 169 -0.44 -9.04 25.20
C GLU A 169 0.90 -9.37 25.87
N LEU A 170 1.89 -8.47 25.78
CA LEU A 170 3.28 -8.75 26.19
C LEU A 170 3.52 -8.65 27.70
N GLN A 171 2.66 -7.93 28.42
CA GLN A 171 2.78 -7.75 29.86
C GLN A 171 2.46 -9.04 30.62
N ASP A 172 1.26 -9.57 30.37
CA ASP A 172 0.72 -10.71 31.11
C ASP A 172 0.64 -12.00 30.28
N TRP A 173 1.08 -11.96 29.01
CA TRP A 173 1.05 -13.09 28.07
C TRP A 173 -0.34 -13.67 27.84
N ASP A 174 -1.36 -12.83 27.97
CA ASP A 174 -2.75 -13.25 27.83
C ASP A 174 -3.18 -13.25 26.34
N PRO A 175 -3.54 -14.41 25.77
CA PRO A 175 -3.90 -14.52 24.36
C PRO A 175 -5.37 -14.16 24.11
N GLU A 176 -5.63 -13.35 23.10
CA GLU A 176 -6.96 -13.08 22.57
C GLU A 176 -7.09 -13.64 21.15
N GLY A 177 -8.05 -14.53 20.95
CA GLY A 177 -8.50 -14.96 19.64
C GLY A 177 -9.74 -14.19 19.22
N ARG A 178 -9.76 -13.71 17.98
CA ARG A 178 -10.92 -13.05 17.38
C ARG A 178 -11.31 -13.77 16.09
N ILE A 179 -12.59 -13.96 15.88
CA ILE A 179 -13.14 -14.47 14.62
C ILE A 179 -14.19 -13.50 14.14
N GLY A 180 -14.02 -12.97 12.93
CA GLY A 180 -14.87 -11.91 12.42
C GLY A 180 -15.32 -12.10 10.99
N LEU A 181 -16.43 -11.43 10.69
CA LEU A 181 -16.94 -11.22 9.34
C LEU A 181 -17.09 -9.71 9.14
N ARG A 182 -16.47 -9.19 8.08
CA ARG A 182 -16.60 -7.79 7.69
C ARG A 182 -16.93 -7.66 6.21
N TRP A 183 -17.57 -6.57 5.85
CA TRP A 183 -17.81 -6.19 4.47
C TRP A 183 -17.50 -4.71 4.26
N SER A 184 -17.10 -4.37 3.03
CA SER A 184 -16.85 -2.99 2.63
C SER A 184 -18.01 -2.48 1.77
N PRO A 185 -18.90 -1.63 2.32
CA PRO A 185 -19.96 -0.99 1.54
C PRO A 185 -19.42 0.07 0.57
N TRP A 186 -18.28 0.69 0.89
CA TRP A 186 -17.68 1.76 0.10
C TRP A 186 -16.15 1.83 0.29
N GLY A 187 -15.42 1.17 -0.61
CA GLY A 187 -13.97 1.30 -0.72
C GLY A 187 -13.24 0.85 0.55
N ASP A 188 -12.73 1.82 1.32
CA ASP A 188 -11.86 1.57 2.48
C ASP A 188 -12.63 1.48 3.80
N VAL A 189 -13.94 1.68 3.81
CA VAL A 189 -14.72 1.54 5.03
C VAL A 189 -15.17 0.10 5.15
N TRP A 190 -14.93 -0.48 6.30
CA TRP A 190 -15.33 -1.83 6.66
C TRP A 190 -16.32 -1.77 7.83
N VAL A 191 -17.36 -2.60 7.74
CA VAL A 191 -18.36 -2.79 8.78
C VAL A 191 -18.48 -4.29 9.00
N GLY A 192 -18.58 -4.72 10.25
CA GLY A 192 -18.62 -6.14 10.56
C GLY A 192 -18.95 -6.44 12.01
N GLY A 193 -18.91 -7.73 12.31
CA GLY A 193 -18.96 -8.26 13.66
C GLY A 193 -17.81 -9.24 13.89
N GLU A 194 -17.32 -9.28 15.12
CA GLU A 194 -16.26 -10.18 15.54
C GLU A 194 -16.55 -10.75 16.93
N TRP A 195 -16.29 -12.02 17.12
CA TRP A 195 -16.35 -12.68 18.42
C TRP A 195 -14.95 -12.68 19.04
N SER A 196 -14.83 -12.22 20.28
CA SER A 196 -13.57 -12.24 21.05
C SER A 196 -13.60 -13.36 22.08
N SER A 197 -12.52 -14.16 22.14
CA SER A 197 -12.37 -15.22 23.14
C SER A 197 -12.11 -14.68 24.54
N ARG A 198 -11.40 -13.54 24.66
CA ARG A 198 -11.08 -12.90 25.94
C ARG A 198 -12.37 -12.42 26.63
N ASP A 199 -13.24 -11.79 25.85
CA ASP A 199 -14.52 -11.29 26.36
C ASP A 199 -15.64 -12.34 26.30
N SER A 200 -15.45 -13.43 25.56
CA SER A 200 -16.48 -14.43 25.23
C SER A 200 -17.76 -13.84 24.61
N MET A 201 -17.62 -12.71 23.91
CA MET A 201 -18.74 -11.88 23.44
C MET A 201 -18.56 -11.39 22.01
N TRP A 202 -19.68 -11.02 21.38
CA TRP A 202 -19.70 -10.40 20.06
C TRP A 202 -19.52 -8.89 20.15
N TRP A 203 -18.68 -8.37 19.27
CA TRP A 203 -18.42 -6.96 19.06
C TRP A 203 -18.90 -6.57 17.66
N GLY A 204 -19.62 -5.46 17.56
CA GLY A 204 -19.75 -4.73 16.30
C GLY A 204 -18.46 -3.95 16.02
N ARG A 205 -18.05 -3.87 14.75
CA ARG A 205 -16.84 -3.14 14.34
C ARG A 205 -17.08 -2.31 13.09
N ILE A 206 -16.58 -1.09 13.11
CA ILE A 206 -16.47 -0.23 11.94
C ILE A 206 -15.04 0.31 11.89
N ASN A 207 -14.40 0.28 10.73
CA ASN A 207 -13.08 0.87 10.56
C ASN A 207 -12.89 1.46 9.17
N ILE A 208 -12.11 2.53 9.08
CA ILE A 208 -11.56 3.06 7.84
C ILE A 208 -10.16 2.48 7.70
N GLU A 209 -9.87 1.88 6.56
CA GLU A 209 -8.58 1.23 6.33
C GLU A 209 -7.45 2.27 6.27
N PRO A 210 -6.33 2.05 7.01
CA PRO A 210 -5.23 2.99 7.04
C PRO A 210 -4.61 3.22 5.65
N ARG A 211 -4.38 4.48 5.30
CA ARG A 211 -3.70 4.88 4.05
C ARG A 211 -2.51 5.78 4.36
N MET A 212 -1.43 5.60 3.61
CA MET A 212 -0.19 6.37 3.81
C MET A 212 -0.47 7.89 3.80
N HIS A 213 0.01 8.57 4.84
CA HIS A 213 -0.19 10.00 5.09
C HIS A 213 -1.65 10.45 5.16
N LYS A 214 -2.55 9.56 5.61
CA LYS A 214 -3.96 9.88 5.83
C LYS A 214 -4.41 9.45 7.23
N PRO A 215 -5.34 10.21 7.84
CA PRO A 215 -5.97 9.79 9.07
C PRO A 215 -6.93 8.62 8.81
N TYR A 216 -7.15 7.81 9.84
CA TYR A 216 -8.13 6.73 9.85
C TYR A 216 -8.76 6.62 11.24
N VAL A 217 -9.90 5.93 11.32
CA VAL A 217 -10.65 5.75 12.56
C VAL A 217 -11.19 4.34 12.60
N TRP A 218 -11.25 3.76 13.79
CA TRP A 218 -11.98 2.53 14.04
C TRP A 218 -12.75 2.61 15.36
N LEU A 219 -13.86 1.87 15.41
CA LEU A 219 -14.76 1.76 16.54
C LEU A 219 -15.22 0.31 16.66
N ARG A 220 -15.18 -0.20 17.88
CA ARG A 220 -15.76 -1.48 18.31
C ARG A 220 -16.74 -1.19 19.42
N TRP A 221 -17.88 -1.85 19.42
CA TRP A 221 -18.88 -1.74 20.48
C TRP A 221 -19.47 -3.09 20.81
N ARG A 222 -19.91 -3.25 22.06
CA ARG A 222 -20.53 -4.45 22.60
C ARG A 222 -21.92 -4.13 23.16
N GLU A 223 -22.77 -5.13 23.26
CA GLU A 223 -24.17 -4.95 23.69
C GLU A 223 -24.31 -4.51 25.15
N ASP A 224 -23.35 -4.84 26.00
CA ASP A 224 -23.32 -4.48 27.42
C ASP A 224 -22.82 -3.05 27.69
N GLY A 225 -22.56 -2.27 26.64
CA GLY A 225 -22.18 -0.85 26.74
C GLY A 225 -20.68 -0.59 26.71
N GLU A 226 -19.83 -1.62 26.63
CA GLU A 226 -18.40 -1.44 26.40
C GLU A 226 -18.10 -1.00 24.97
N TYR A 227 -17.15 -0.07 24.80
CA TYR A 227 -16.70 0.36 23.49
C TYR A 227 -15.22 0.69 23.48
N ASN A 228 -14.61 0.48 22.31
CA ASN A 228 -13.20 0.73 22.08
C ASN A 228 -13.05 1.43 20.74
N ALA A 229 -12.35 2.56 20.71
CA ALA A 229 -12.17 3.36 19.51
C ALA A 229 -10.74 3.87 19.40
N ALA A 230 -10.29 4.14 18.18
CA ALA A 230 -9.08 4.92 17.99
C ALA A 230 -9.16 5.83 16.77
N ILE A 231 -8.42 6.93 16.85
CA ILE A 231 -8.14 7.81 15.73
C ILE A 231 -6.65 7.75 15.45
N GLY A 232 -6.30 7.35 14.22
CA GLY A 232 -4.93 7.08 13.82
C GLY A 232 -4.45 7.89 12.63
N TYR A 233 -3.13 7.91 12.45
CA TYR A 233 -2.45 8.45 11.28
C TYR A 233 -1.32 7.51 10.85
N LYS A 234 -1.36 7.06 9.58
CA LYS A 234 -0.32 6.19 9.01
C LYS A 234 0.85 7.04 8.51
N ALA A 235 1.89 7.11 9.32
CA ALA A 235 3.05 7.95 9.08
C ALA A 235 3.94 7.40 7.96
N THR A 236 4.16 6.09 7.94
CA THR A 236 4.97 5.39 6.92
C THR A 236 4.26 4.13 6.43
N GLU A 237 4.89 3.38 5.52
CA GLU A 237 4.40 2.06 5.10
C GLU A 237 4.28 1.08 6.28
N TYR A 238 5.14 1.25 7.29
CA TYR A 238 5.28 0.36 8.44
C TYR A 238 4.67 0.92 9.72
N ILE A 239 4.72 2.24 9.95
CA ILE A 239 4.41 2.84 11.27
C ILE A 239 3.12 3.67 11.20
N SER A 240 2.26 3.46 12.19
CA SER A 240 1.07 4.29 12.46
C SER A 240 1.05 4.73 13.93
N PHE A 241 0.44 5.88 14.19
CA PHE A 241 0.21 6.39 15.53
C PHE A 241 -1.29 6.53 15.76
N GLU A 242 -1.77 6.15 16.92
CA GLU A 242 -3.18 6.20 17.28
C GLU A 242 -3.38 6.81 18.66
N LEU A 243 -4.40 7.66 18.79
CA LEU A 243 -5.03 7.95 20.07
C LEU A 243 -6.11 6.90 20.28
N HIS A 244 -5.89 6.04 21.25
CA HIS A 244 -6.68 4.86 21.52
C HIS A 244 -7.50 5.08 22.80
N TYR A 245 -8.76 4.67 22.77
CA TYR A 245 -9.70 4.77 23.86
C TYR A 245 -10.38 3.42 24.10
N ASP A 246 -10.35 2.90 25.33
CA ASP A 246 -10.99 1.63 25.71
C ASP A 246 -11.65 1.78 27.08
N THR A 247 -12.96 1.56 27.16
CA THR A 247 -13.71 1.67 28.43
C THR A 247 -13.38 0.57 29.44
N ARG A 248 -12.69 -0.49 29.01
CA ARG A 248 -12.32 -1.63 29.86
C ARG A 248 -11.06 -1.37 30.69
N ASP A 249 -10.26 -0.37 30.32
CA ASP A 249 -9.00 -0.05 30.96
C ASP A 249 -9.21 1.02 32.06
N GLU A 250 -8.42 0.99 33.16
CA GLU A 250 -8.50 2.02 34.20
C GLU A 250 -8.16 3.41 33.64
N ASP A 251 -7.10 3.47 32.83
CA ASP A 251 -6.74 4.62 31.99
C ASP A 251 -7.35 4.48 30.60
N SER A 252 -8.60 4.93 30.47
CA SER A 252 -9.36 4.78 29.23
C SER A 252 -8.79 5.46 27.98
N LEU A 253 -7.78 6.34 28.07
CA LEU A 253 -7.18 7.03 26.93
C LEU A 253 -5.65 6.87 26.90
N GLY A 254 -5.12 6.32 25.81
CA GLY A 254 -3.70 6.07 25.61
C GLY A 254 -3.18 6.48 24.24
N LEU A 255 -1.86 6.62 24.12
CA LEU A 255 -1.19 6.73 22.83
C LEU A 255 -0.65 5.35 22.43
N ARG A 256 -0.96 4.92 21.21
CA ARG A 256 -0.53 3.64 20.66
C ARG A 256 0.32 3.86 19.40
N MET A 257 1.50 3.26 19.35
CA MET A 257 2.32 3.18 18.14
C MET A 257 2.22 1.77 17.57
N ILE A 258 1.88 1.65 16.29
CA ILE A 258 1.70 0.36 15.60
C ILE A 258 2.75 0.22 14.51
N GLY A 259 3.48 -0.89 14.54
CA GLY A 259 4.35 -1.36 13.46
C GLY A 259 3.71 -2.53 12.72
N ASN A 260 3.53 -2.39 11.40
CA ASN A 260 3.14 -3.50 10.52
C ASN A 260 4.38 -4.31 10.10
N LEU A 261 4.24 -5.63 10.12
CA LEU A 261 5.28 -6.62 9.83
C LEU A 261 4.96 -7.39 8.54
#